data_AF-A0A9C9Y412-F1
#
_entry.id   AF-A0A9C9Y412-F1
#
_cell.length_a   1.000
_cell.length_b   1.000
_cell.length_c   1.000
_cell.angle_alpha   90.00
_cell.angle_beta   90.00
_cell.angle_gamma   90.00
#
_symmetry.space_group_name_H-M   'P 1'
#
loop_
_entity.id
_entity.type
_entity.pdbx_description
1 polymer ?
#
loop_
_entity_poly.entity_id
_entity_poly.type
_entity_poly.pdbx_seq_one_letter_code
_entity_poly.pdbx_strand_id
1 'polypeptide(L)'
;MQRSLKDYLIITLKGIAMGAADVVPGVSGGTIAFISGIYTELIETINRFNLKALKILKDQGIKKAFEYVNGKFIFSLLLGIGISVFSLARLFKWLIEEHPILIWSFFFGLVLASILFVAKQIKKWDFFTIINILLGAVIAYYITIMPVMENNNQDWYLILAGALAICAMILPGISGAFILLLLGAYKPALEAIHHFDLRKIALLGIGAIVGLLSFARILKWLFNHYPNRTLALLTGFIIGS
;
A
#
# COMPACT_ATOMS: atom_id res chain seq x y z
N MET A 1 -16.44 15.40 -11.23
CA MET A 1 -17.77 14.92 -10.80
C MET A 1 -17.88 15.10 -9.30
N GLN A 2 -18.92 15.77 -8.80
CA GLN A 2 -19.17 15.81 -7.35
C GLN A 2 -19.63 14.41 -6.91
N ARG A 3 -18.94 13.83 -5.94
CA ARG A 3 -19.30 12.54 -5.36
C ARG A 3 -20.53 12.67 -4.47
N SER A 4 -21.42 11.70 -4.59
CA SER A 4 -22.54 11.50 -3.68
C SER A 4 -22.06 10.89 -2.36
N LEU A 5 -22.92 10.91 -1.34
CA LEU A 5 -22.66 10.24 -0.06
C LEU A 5 -22.48 8.72 -0.24
N LYS A 6 -23.21 8.11 -1.19
CA LYS A 6 -23.07 6.70 -1.54
C LYS A 6 -21.66 6.37 -2.03
N ASP A 7 -21.05 7.25 -2.84
CA ASP A 7 -19.68 7.04 -3.34
C ASP A 7 -18.66 7.02 -2.20
N TYR A 8 -18.83 7.91 -1.22
CA TYR A 8 -17.96 7.94 -0.03
C TYR A 8 -18.16 6.73 0.87
N LEU A 9 -19.40 6.24 1.03
CA LEU A 9 -19.65 4.97 1.72
C LEU A 9 -18.96 3.80 1.02
N ILE A 10 -19.00 3.75 -0.31
CA ILE A 10 -18.28 2.73 -1.10
C ILE A 10 -16.76 2.84 -0.87
N ILE A 11 -16.20 4.06 -0.82
CA ILE A 11 -14.77 4.27 -0.51
C ILE A 11 -14.44 3.79 0.91
N THR A 12 -15.30 4.07 1.89
CA THR A 12 -15.13 3.57 3.26
C THR A 12 -15.14 2.04 3.29
N LEU A 13 -16.06 1.37 2.57
CA LEU A 13 -16.08 -0.10 2.47
C LEU A 13 -14.81 -0.65 1.82
N LYS A 14 -14.29 0.02 0.78
CA LYS A 14 -12.99 -0.33 0.19
C LYS A 14 -11.84 -0.15 1.19
N GLY A 15 -11.89 0.91 2.01
CA GLY A 15 -10.96 1.11 3.12
C GLY A 15 -11.02 -0.01 4.15
N ILE A 16 -12.23 -0.49 4.49
CA ILE A 16 -12.38 -1.65 5.38
C ILE A 16 -11.71 -2.88 4.77
N ALA A 17 -11.95 -3.17 3.50
CA ALA A 17 -11.32 -4.29 2.81
C ALA A 17 -9.78 -4.16 2.75
N MET A 18 -9.25 -2.94 2.53
CA MET A 18 -7.81 -2.68 2.57
C MET A 18 -7.23 -2.94 3.95
N GLY A 19 -7.86 -2.41 5.01
CA GLY A 19 -7.39 -2.63 6.38
C GLY A 19 -7.49 -4.09 6.81
N ALA A 20 -8.45 -4.86 6.28
CA ALA A 20 -8.57 -6.28 6.55
C ALA A 20 -7.45 -7.07 5.86
N ALA A 21 -7.11 -6.70 4.62
CA ALA A 21 -5.98 -7.29 3.91
C ALA A 21 -4.64 -7.03 4.62
N ASP A 22 -4.42 -5.82 5.15
CA ASP A 22 -3.17 -5.49 5.86
C ASP A 22 -3.00 -6.28 7.19
N VAL A 23 -4.05 -6.88 7.73
CA VAL A 23 -3.98 -7.79 8.90
C VAL A 23 -3.52 -9.19 8.49
N VAL A 24 -3.69 -9.57 7.21
CA VAL A 24 -3.39 -10.91 6.71
C VAL A 24 -2.02 -10.94 6.03
N PRO A 25 -1.09 -11.80 6.48
CA PRO A 25 0.21 -11.90 5.84
C PRO A 25 0.07 -12.29 4.35
N GLY A 26 0.91 -11.74 3.49
CA GLY A 26 0.91 -12.05 2.04
C GLY A 26 -0.14 -11.31 1.20
N VAL A 27 -0.99 -10.47 1.80
CA VAL A 27 -1.97 -9.65 1.06
C VAL A 27 -1.72 -8.19 1.40
N SER A 28 -1.50 -7.34 0.39
CA SER A 28 -1.31 -5.90 0.63
C SER A 28 -2.60 -5.12 0.41
N GLY A 29 -2.85 -4.10 1.23
CA GLY A 29 -3.90 -3.12 1.00
C GLY A 29 -3.76 -2.45 -0.38
N GLY A 30 -2.54 -2.33 -0.91
CA GLY A 30 -2.27 -1.90 -2.29
C GLY A 30 -2.94 -2.79 -3.34
N THR A 31 -2.93 -4.12 -3.17
CA THR A 31 -3.65 -5.07 -4.04
C THR A 31 -5.15 -4.82 -4.00
N ILE A 32 -5.74 -4.64 -2.81
CA ILE A 32 -7.18 -4.36 -2.66
C ILE A 32 -7.55 -3.00 -3.28
N ALA A 33 -6.73 -1.96 -3.09
CA ALA A 33 -6.91 -0.67 -3.73
C ALA A 33 -6.94 -0.79 -5.26
N PHE A 34 -6.10 -1.67 -5.81
CA PHE A 34 -6.03 -1.93 -7.25
C PHE A 34 -7.27 -2.64 -7.77
N ILE A 35 -7.65 -3.77 -7.18
CA ILE A 35 -8.83 -4.55 -7.61
C ILE A 35 -10.10 -3.72 -7.48
N SER A 36 -10.21 -2.93 -6.41
CA SER A 36 -11.38 -2.08 -6.18
C SER A 36 -11.38 -0.80 -7.04
N GLY A 37 -10.35 -0.58 -7.86
CA GLY A 37 -10.29 0.51 -8.83
C GLY A 37 -10.05 1.89 -8.24
N ILE A 38 -9.55 1.99 -7.00
CA ILE A 38 -9.22 3.27 -6.35
C ILE A 38 -7.73 3.58 -6.34
N TYR A 39 -6.90 2.66 -6.84
CA TYR A 39 -5.44 2.77 -6.77
C TYR A 39 -4.87 4.00 -7.45
N THR A 40 -5.26 4.28 -8.69
CA THR A 40 -4.79 5.45 -9.43
C THR A 40 -5.17 6.74 -8.73
N GLU A 41 -6.41 6.83 -8.23
CA GLU A 41 -6.87 7.97 -7.44
C GLU A 41 -6.11 8.11 -6.12
N LEU A 42 -5.79 7.00 -5.44
CA LEU A 42 -4.98 7.02 -4.23
C LEU A 42 -3.58 7.59 -4.51
N ILE A 43 -2.91 7.11 -5.56
CA ILE A 43 -1.60 7.64 -5.99
C ILE A 43 -1.71 9.12 -6.34
N GLU A 44 -2.71 9.53 -7.11
CA GLU A 44 -2.93 10.94 -7.45
C GLU A 44 -3.16 11.79 -6.21
N THR A 45 -3.97 11.32 -5.27
CA THR A 45 -4.27 11.97 -3.98
C THR A 45 -2.99 12.17 -3.17
N ILE A 46 -2.17 11.12 -3.00
CA ILE A 46 -0.88 11.19 -2.31
C ILE A 46 0.04 12.23 -2.97
N ASN A 47 0.09 12.28 -4.30
CA ASN A 47 0.88 13.25 -5.04
C ASN A 47 0.46 14.72 -4.82
N ARG A 48 -0.78 14.96 -4.36
CA ARG A 48 -1.24 16.31 -4.02
C ARG A 48 -0.72 16.79 -2.67
N PHE A 49 -0.20 15.90 -1.81
CA PHE A 49 0.55 16.30 -0.62
C PHE A 49 1.95 16.78 -1.03
N ASN A 50 2.02 18.05 -1.43
CA ASN A 50 3.23 18.71 -1.93
C ASN A 50 3.34 20.15 -1.41
N LEU A 51 4.42 20.85 -1.77
CA LEU A 51 4.64 22.24 -1.33
C LEU A 51 3.48 23.19 -1.70
N LYS A 52 2.76 22.91 -2.79
CA LYS A 52 1.58 23.68 -3.16
C LYS A 52 0.41 23.45 -2.19
N ALA A 53 0.22 22.25 -1.64
CA ALA A 53 -0.76 22.02 -0.57
C ALA A 53 -0.46 22.88 0.67
N LEU A 54 0.81 22.94 1.07
CA LEU A 54 1.25 23.77 2.21
C LEU A 54 1.03 25.26 1.93
N LYS A 55 1.31 25.71 0.71
CA LYS A 55 1.05 27.09 0.29
C LYS A 55 -0.46 27.41 0.31
N ILE A 56 -1.31 26.53 -0.23
CA ILE A 56 -2.77 26.70 -0.19
C ILE A 56 -3.27 26.71 1.26
N LEU A 57 -2.74 25.85 2.12
CA LEU A 57 -3.08 25.81 3.54
C LEU A 57 -2.79 27.15 4.22
N LYS A 58 -1.61 27.73 3.95
CA LYS A 58 -1.19 29.02 4.51
C LYS A 58 -2.00 30.19 3.93
N ASP A 59 -2.20 30.23 2.63
CA ASP A 59 -2.75 31.40 1.92
C ASP A 59 -4.29 31.39 1.86
N GLN A 60 -4.92 30.21 1.81
CA GLN A 60 -6.36 30.04 1.54
C GLN A 60 -7.09 29.22 2.63
N GLY A 61 -6.36 28.75 3.65
CA GLY A 61 -6.91 28.07 4.81
C GLY A 61 -7.17 26.56 4.63
N ILE A 62 -7.53 25.92 5.74
CA ILE A 62 -7.67 24.45 5.88
C ILE A 62 -8.68 23.89 4.87
N LYS A 63 -9.83 24.55 4.69
CA LYS A 63 -10.89 24.07 3.81
C LYS A 63 -10.41 23.92 2.35
N LYS A 64 -9.67 24.91 1.84
CA LYS A 64 -9.15 24.89 0.47
C LYS A 64 -8.00 23.89 0.31
N ALA A 65 -7.14 23.75 1.31
CA ALA A 65 -6.13 22.70 1.31
C ALA A 65 -6.74 21.30 1.30
N PHE A 66 -7.79 21.08 2.12
CA PHE A 66 -8.52 19.82 2.18
C PHE A 66 -9.20 19.48 0.84
N GLU A 67 -9.82 20.47 0.17
CA GLU A 67 -10.36 20.28 -1.18
C GLU A 67 -9.25 19.94 -2.20
N TYR A 68 -8.13 20.65 -2.15
CA TYR A 68 -7.00 20.45 -3.06
C TYR A 68 -6.45 19.03 -2.96
N VAL A 69 -6.16 18.53 -1.76
CA VAL A 69 -5.58 17.19 -1.55
C VAL A 69 -6.56 16.04 -1.71
N ASN A 70 -7.78 16.26 -2.22
CA ASN A 70 -8.84 15.24 -2.26
C ASN A 70 -9.16 14.68 -0.86
N GLY A 71 -9.24 15.59 0.12
CA GLY A 71 -9.37 15.27 1.55
C GLY A 71 -10.56 14.38 1.88
N LYS A 72 -11.69 14.53 1.18
CA LYS A 72 -12.87 13.67 1.40
C LYS A 72 -12.58 12.21 1.05
N PHE A 73 -11.86 11.95 -0.04
CA PHE A 73 -11.48 10.59 -0.44
C PHE A 73 -10.54 9.96 0.59
N ILE A 74 -9.44 10.64 0.94
CA ILE A 74 -8.46 10.08 1.87
C ILE A 74 -9.09 9.89 3.26
N PHE A 75 -9.96 10.81 3.69
CA PHE A 75 -10.66 10.69 4.96
C PHE A 75 -11.60 9.48 4.99
N SER A 76 -12.45 9.30 3.96
CA SER A 76 -13.32 8.12 3.87
C SER A 76 -12.52 6.81 3.83
N LEU A 77 -11.40 6.79 3.10
CA LEU A 77 -10.55 5.62 2.99
C LEU A 77 -9.89 5.27 4.33
N LEU A 78 -9.27 6.26 4.99
CA LEU A 78 -8.63 6.09 6.30
C LEU A 78 -9.64 5.75 7.40
N LEU A 79 -10.86 6.30 7.32
CA LEU A 79 -11.95 5.92 8.21
C LEU A 79 -12.27 4.42 8.06
N GLY A 80 -12.37 3.92 6.83
CA GLY A 80 -12.59 2.51 6.57
C GLY A 80 -11.46 1.61 7.09
N ILE A 81 -10.21 1.98 6.81
CA ILE A 81 -9.02 1.26 7.30
C ILE A 81 -9.03 1.24 8.83
N GLY A 82 -9.28 2.38 9.48
CA GLY A 82 -9.38 2.49 10.93
C GLY A 82 -10.49 1.60 11.50
N ILE A 83 -11.69 1.64 10.92
CA ILE A 83 -12.81 0.74 11.32
C ILE A 83 -12.35 -0.72 11.23
N SER A 84 -11.71 -1.12 10.14
CA SER A 84 -11.23 -2.50 9.98
C SER A 84 -10.23 -2.89 11.07
N VAL A 85 -9.20 -2.06 11.30
CA VAL A 85 -8.16 -2.37 12.30
C VAL A 85 -8.77 -2.53 13.70
N PHE A 86 -9.72 -1.67 14.09
CA PHE A 86 -10.33 -1.76 15.42
C PHE A 86 -11.42 -2.83 15.56
N SER A 87 -12.18 -3.13 14.50
CA SER A 87 -13.31 -4.07 14.57
C SER A 87 -12.97 -5.49 14.10
N LEU A 88 -12.16 -5.61 13.05
CA LEU A 88 -11.89 -6.88 12.36
C LEU A 88 -10.62 -7.57 12.85
N ALA A 89 -9.69 -6.88 13.51
CA ALA A 89 -8.41 -7.48 13.94
C ALA A 89 -8.60 -8.75 14.81
N ARG A 90 -9.56 -8.75 15.74
CA ARG A 90 -9.85 -9.92 16.58
C ARG A 90 -10.47 -11.07 15.79
N LEU A 91 -11.38 -10.74 14.87
CA LEU A 91 -12.04 -11.73 14.01
C LEU A 91 -11.02 -12.40 13.09
N PHE A 92 -10.19 -11.62 12.41
CA PHE A 92 -9.16 -12.15 11.51
C PHE A 92 -8.11 -12.96 12.28
N LYS A 93 -7.73 -12.54 13.48
CA LYS A 93 -6.87 -13.34 14.35
C LYS A 93 -7.48 -14.73 14.61
N TRP A 94 -8.73 -14.77 15.07
CA TRP A 94 -9.44 -16.03 15.30
C TRP A 94 -9.56 -16.89 14.03
N LEU A 95 -9.89 -16.28 12.89
CA LEU A 95 -10.00 -16.99 11.61
C LEU A 95 -8.65 -17.53 11.11
N ILE A 96 -7.55 -16.81 11.31
CA ILE A 96 -6.20 -17.26 10.95
C ILE A 96 -5.77 -18.43 11.84
N GLU A 97 -6.12 -18.39 13.13
CA GLU A 97 -5.75 -19.43 14.10
C GLU A 97 -6.62 -20.70 13.95
N GLU A 98 -7.94 -20.57 13.86
CA GLU A 98 -8.89 -21.70 13.85
C GLU A 98 -9.27 -22.18 12.45
N HIS A 99 -9.23 -21.29 11.45
CA HIS A 99 -9.67 -21.56 10.08
C HIS A 99 -8.65 -21.16 9.00
N PRO A 100 -7.35 -21.49 9.16
CA PRO A 100 -6.29 -21.00 8.28
C PRO A 100 -6.56 -21.36 6.81
N ILE A 101 -6.92 -22.61 6.51
CA ILE A 101 -7.12 -23.08 5.13
C ILE A 101 -8.18 -22.25 4.41
N LEU A 102 -9.28 -21.89 5.08
CA LEU A 102 -10.36 -21.09 4.49
C LEU A 102 -9.89 -19.66 4.19
N ILE A 103 -9.18 -19.04 5.13
CA ILE A 103 -8.65 -17.68 4.96
C ILE A 103 -7.60 -17.64 3.85
N TRP A 104 -6.63 -18.54 3.88
CA TRP A 104 -5.61 -18.61 2.85
C TRP A 104 -6.22 -18.89 1.46
N SER A 105 -7.20 -19.79 1.37
CA SER A 105 -7.89 -20.06 0.09
C SER A 105 -8.68 -18.85 -0.41
N PHE A 106 -9.35 -18.11 0.48
CA PHE A 106 -10.09 -16.91 0.13
C PHE A 106 -9.17 -15.83 -0.44
N PHE A 107 -8.07 -15.53 0.25
CA PHE A 107 -7.12 -14.53 -0.21
C PHE A 107 -6.33 -14.97 -1.44
N PHE A 108 -5.99 -16.25 -1.55
CA PHE A 108 -5.43 -16.81 -2.78
C PHE A 108 -6.37 -16.61 -3.98
N GLY A 109 -7.66 -16.88 -3.80
CA GLY A 109 -8.68 -16.60 -4.81
C GLY A 109 -8.77 -15.12 -5.19
N LEU A 110 -8.69 -14.21 -4.20
CA LEU A 110 -8.64 -12.76 -4.45
C LEU A 110 -7.40 -12.34 -5.23
N VAL A 111 -6.21 -12.87 -4.88
CA VAL A 111 -4.95 -12.61 -5.59
C VAL A 111 -5.04 -13.12 -7.02
N LEU A 112 -5.51 -14.35 -7.26
CA LEU A 112 -5.74 -14.87 -8.61
C LEU A 112 -6.71 -14.00 -9.43
N ALA A 113 -7.85 -13.62 -8.83
CA ALA A 113 -8.80 -12.74 -9.49
C ALA A 113 -8.17 -11.38 -9.82
N SER A 114 -7.28 -10.88 -8.96
CA SER A 114 -6.56 -9.62 -9.18
C SER A 114 -5.61 -9.69 -10.37
N ILE A 115 -4.88 -10.79 -10.56
CA ILE A 115 -4.01 -11.00 -11.72
C ILE A 115 -4.81 -10.86 -13.01
N LEU A 116 -5.95 -11.57 -13.08
CA LEU A 116 -6.83 -11.52 -14.25
C LEU A 116 -7.41 -10.12 -14.47
N PHE A 117 -7.80 -9.44 -13.40
CA PHE A 117 -8.38 -8.10 -13.47
C PHE A 117 -7.36 -7.05 -13.92
N VAL A 118 -6.14 -7.07 -13.38
CA VAL A 118 -5.07 -6.13 -13.74
C VAL A 118 -4.58 -6.40 -15.17
N ALA A 119 -4.34 -7.66 -15.51
CA ALA A 119 -3.89 -8.05 -16.84
C ALA A 119 -4.86 -7.59 -17.95
N LYS A 120 -6.18 -7.62 -17.69
CA LYS A 120 -7.19 -7.11 -18.64
C LYS A 120 -7.14 -5.59 -18.87
N GLN A 121 -6.52 -4.82 -17.99
CA GLN A 121 -6.35 -3.37 -18.18
C GLN A 121 -5.18 -3.04 -19.12
N ILE A 122 -4.30 -4.02 -19.41
CA ILE A 122 -3.21 -3.88 -20.36
C ILE A 122 -3.78 -3.83 -21.78
N LYS A 123 -3.63 -2.69 -22.45
CA LYS A 123 -4.18 -2.44 -23.79
C LYS A 123 -3.31 -2.97 -24.92
N LYS A 124 -2.00 -3.09 -24.69
CA LYS A 124 -1.02 -3.53 -25.69
C LYS A 124 -0.17 -4.66 -25.12
N TRP A 125 -0.16 -5.80 -25.81
CA TRP A 125 0.62 -6.98 -25.46
C TRP A 125 1.79 -7.11 -26.44
N ASP A 126 2.86 -6.37 -26.17
CA ASP A 126 4.13 -6.46 -26.92
C ASP A 126 5.18 -7.26 -26.14
N PHE A 127 6.31 -7.55 -26.79
CA PHE A 127 7.43 -8.27 -26.18
C PHE A 127 7.91 -7.62 -24.87
N PHE A 128 7.95 -6.29 -24.82
CA PHE A 128 8.36 -5.55 -23.61
C PHE A 128 7.35 -5.71 -22.47
N THR A 129 6.05 -5.79 -22.77
CA THR A 129 4.99 -6.02 -21.78
C THR A 129 5.18 -7.38 -21.10
N ILE A 130 5.44 -8.43 -21.88
CA ILE A 130 5.70 -9.78 -21.34
C ILE A 130 6.98 -9.78 -20.48
N ILE A 131 8.05 -9.13 -20.95
CA ILE A 131 9.28 -8.99 -20.14
C ILE A 131 9.01 -8.30 -18.80
N ASN A 132 8.20 -7.24 -18.78
CA ASN A 132 7.88 -6.54 -17.54
C ASN A 132 7.07 -7.42 -16.56
N ILE A 133 6.15 -8.25 -17.06
CA ILE A 133 5.45 -9.24 -16.21
C ILE A 133 6.45 -10.20 -15.59
N LEU A 134 7.33 -10.81 -16.41
CA LEU A 134 8.32 -11.77 -15.94
C LEU A 134 9.29 -11.13 -14.93
N LEU A 135 9.76 -9.92 -15.23
CA LEU A 135 10.65 -9.17 -14.34
C LEU A 135 9.97 -8.87 -13.00
N GLY A 136 8.71 -8.42 -13.02
CA GLY A 136 7.94 -8.17 -11.80
C GLY A 136 7.77 -9.45 -10.97
N ALA A 137 7.41 -10.56 -11.61
CA ALA A 137 7.24 -11.84 -10.93
C ALA A 137 8.54 -12.35 -10.31
N VAL A 138 9.66 -12.27 -11.04
CA VAL A 138 10.97 -12.67 -10.52
C VAL A 138 11.40 -11.79 -9.35
N ILE A 139 11.21 -10.48 -9.44
CA ILE A 139 11.56 -9.55 -8.35
C ILE A 139 10.71 -9.83 -7.11
N ALA A 140 9.39 -9.94 -7.24
CA ALA A 140 8.51 -10.24 -6.11
C ALA A 140 8.86 -11.60 -5.48
N TYR A 141 9.04 -12.63 -6.30
CA TYR A 141 9.42 -13.96 -5.82
C TYR A 141 10.79 -13.94 -5.12
N TYR A 142 11.76 -13.21 -5.66
CA TYR A 142 13.06 -13.08 -5.01
C TYR A 142 12.92 -12.42 -3.63
N ILE A 143 12.13 -11.35 -3.53
CA ILE A 143 11.84 -10.69 -2.25
C ILE A 143 11.22 -11.66 -1.24
N THR A 144 10.29 -12.54 -1.65
CA THR A 144 9.63 -13.48 -0.72
C THR A 144 10.57 -14.55 -0.16
N ILE A 145 11.62 -14.94 -0.89
CA ILE A 145 12.60 -15.93 -0.45
C ILE A 145 13.86 -15.33 0.19
N MET A 146 13.97 -14.00 0.26
CA MET A 146 15.13 -13.35 0.86
C MET A 146 15.26 -13.73 2.35
N PRO A 147 16.48 -14.02 2.83
CA PRO A 147 16.69 -14.27 4.25
C PRO A 147 16.42 -13.01 5.06
N VAL A 148 15.81 -13.19 6.23
CA VAL A 148 15.58 -12.10 7.18
C VAL A 148 16.92 -11.59 7.71
N MET A 149 17.14 -10.29 7.59
CA MET A 149 18.31 -9.63 8.16
C MET A 149 18.26 -9.63 9.69
N GLU A 150 19.43 -9.63 10.33
CA GLU A 150 19.52 -9.43 11.77
C GLU A 150 18.91 -8.09 12.19
N ASN A 151 18.41 -8.04 13.43
CA ASN A 151 17.79 -6.84 13.97
C ASN A 151 18.78 -5.66 13.96
N ASN A 152 18.48 -4.63 13.19
CA ASN A 152 19.27 -3.41 13.15
C ASN A 152 18.44 -2.25 13.72
N ASN A 153 18.89 -1.74 14.86
CA ASN A 153 18.21 -0.69 15.61
C ASN A 153 18.88 0.69 15.45
N GLN A 154 19.73 0.87 14.44
CA GLN A 154 20.36 2.16 14.17
C GLN A 154 19.33 3.16 13.62
N ASP A 155 19.37 4.39 14.10
CA ASP A 155 18.38 5.43 13.77
C ASP A 155 18.22 5.67 12.26
N TRP A 156 19.34 5.76 11.53
CA TRP A 156 19.30 5.96 10.07
C TRP A 156 18.68 4.77 9.34
N TYR A 157 18.87 3.56 9.90
CA TYR A 157 18.35 2.33 9.33
C TYR A 157 16.84 2.23 9.51
N LEU A 158 16.30 2.71 10.64
CA LEU A 158 14.86 2.83 10.85
C LEU A 158 14.19 3.79 9.85
N ILE A 159 14.86 4.89 9.49
CA ILE A 159 14.37 5.79 8.44
C ILE A 159 14.30 5.04 7.10
N LEU A 160 15.37 4.34 6.71
CA LEU A 160 15.41 3.57 5.47
C LEU A 160 14.34 2.47 5.45
N ALA A 161 14.19 1.74 6.56
CA ALA A 161 13.22 0.67 6.70
C ALA A 161 11.77 1.21 6.58
N GLY A 162 11.46 2.32 7.25
CA GLY A 162 10.16 2.99 7.11
C GLY A 162 9.89 3.43 5.68
N ALA A 163 10.89 3.97 4.99
CA ALA A 163 10.78 4.39 3.59
C ALA A 163 10.53 3.20 2.65
N LEU A 164 11.26 2.10 2.78
CA LEU A 164 11.08 0.93 1.91
C LEU A 164 9.77 0.21 2.20
N ALA A 165 9.40 0.07 3.47
CA ALA A 165 8.17 -0.59 3.89
C ALA A 165 6.92 0.10 3.36
N ILE A 166 6.85 1.44 3.42
CA ILE A 166 5.68 2.16 2.90
C ILE A 166 5.62 2.13 1.36
N CYS A 167 6.77 2.13 0.67
CA CYS A 167 6.83 1.98 -0.78
C CYS A 167 6.25 0.63 -1.19
N ALA A 168 6.66 -0.42 -0.49
CA ALA A 168 6.13 -1.77 -0.67
C ALA A 168 4.63 -1.85 -0.35
N MET A 169 4.17 -1.23 0.74
CA MET A 169 2.75 -1.25 1.12
C MET A 169 1.82 -0.66 0.04
N ILE A 170 2.35 0.25 -0.79
CA ILE A 170 1.64 0.80 -1.94
C ILE A 170 1.78 -0.05 -3.20
N LEU A 171 2.82 -0.87 -3.33
CA LEU A 171 2.93 -1.80 -4.44
C LEU A 171 1.93 -2.95 -4.26
N PRO A 172 1.08 -3.23 -5.26
CA PRO A 172 0.28 -4.45 -5.29
C PRO A 172 1.21 -5.66 -5.24
N GLY A 173 0.86 -6.63 -4.41
CA GLY A 173 1.62 -7.88 -4.24
C GLY A 173 2.74 -7.84 -3.21
N ILE A 174 3.15 -6.68 -2.68
CA ILE A 174 4.25 -6.63 -1.69
C ILE A 174 3.71 -6.08 -0.36
N SER A 175 3.91 -6.82 0.74
CA SER A 175 3.49 -6.38 2.08
C SER A 175 4.57 -5.51 2.75
N GLY A 176 4.19 -4.31 3.21
CA GLY A 176 5.11 -3.42 3.93
C GLY A 176 5.61 -3.99 5.25
N ALA A 177 4.75 -4.71 5.99
CA ALA A 177 5.13 -5.38 7.23
C ALA A 177 6.15 -6.51 6.96
N PHE A 178 5.99 -7.23 5.86
CA PHE A 178 6.96 -8.23 5.43
C PHE A 178 8.30 -7.61 5.05
N ILE A 179 8.30 -6.46 4.36
CA ILE A 179 9.56 -5.73 4.10
C ILE A 179 10.24 -5.27 5.40
N LEU A 180 9.50 -4.77 6.39
CA LEU A 180 10.09 -4.45 7.70
C LEU A 180 10.70 -5.69 8.36
N LEU A 181 10.06 -6.86 8.21
CA LEU A 181 10.56 -8.12 8.74
C LEU A 181 11.86 -8.52 8.04
N LEU A 182 11.89 -8.52 6.71
CA LEU A 182 13.10 -8.83 5.93
C LEU A 182 14.27 -7.91 6.26
N LEU A 183 13.98 -6.63 6.51
CA LEU A 183 15.00 -5.66 6.91
C LEU A 183 15.42 -5.79 8.38
N GLY A 184 14.84 -6.69 9.19
CA GLY A 184 15.15 -6.79 10.62
C GLY A 184 14.66 -5.58 11.44
N ALA A 185 13.77 -4.75 10.88
CA ALA A 185 13.24 -3.55 11.50
C ALA A 185 11.84 -3.76 12.12
N TYR A 186 11.20 -4.91 11.89
CA TYR A 186 9.86 -5.22 12.40
C TYR A 186 9.82 -5.27 13.93
N LYS A 187 10.75 -6.00 14.57
CA LYS A 187 10.84 -6.06 16.05
C LYS A 187 11.13 -4.68 16.66
N PRO A 188 12.14 -3.92 16.20
CA PRO A 188 12.35 -2.53 16.65
C PRO A 188 11.12 -1.62 16.51
N ALA A 189 10.38 -1.73 15.41
CA ALA A 189 9.17 -0.95 15.19
C ALA A 189 8.06 -1.33 16.18
N LEU A 190 7.87 -2.62 16.43
CA LEU A 190 6.87 -3.15 17.36
C LEU A 190 7.19 -2.73 18.80
N GLU A 191 8.45 -2.89 19.24
CA GLU A 191 8.91 -2.43 20.55
C GLU A 191 8.74 -0.91 20.73
N ALA A 192 9.04 -0.13 19.70
CA ALA A 192 8.86 1.32 19.73
C ALA A 192 7.39 1.70 19.96
N ILE A 193 6.45 1.00 19.32
CA ILE A 193 5.00 1.20 19.53
C ILE A 193 4.59 0.78 20.94
N HIS A 194 5.00 -0.40 21.40
CA HIS A 194 4.62 -0.93 22.72
C HIS A 194 5.15 -0.09 23.88
N HIS A 195 6.34 0.48 23.75
CA HIS A 195 6.97 1.32 24.77
C HIS A 195 6.79 2.82 24.54
N PHE A 196 5.98 3.22 23.54
CA PHE A 196 5.80 4.61 23.15
C PHE A 196 7.13 5.36 22.95
N ASP A 197 8.12 4.72 22.33
CA ASP A 197 9.39 5.34 21.95
C ASP A 197 9.14 6.31 20.78
N LEU A 198 8.73 7.53 21.14
CA LEU A 198 8.36 8.58 20.19
C LEU A 198 9.50 8.92 19.23
N ARG A 199 10.76 8.72 19.63
CA ARG A 199 11.92 8.96 18.77
C ARG A 199 11.95 7.95 17.63
N LYS A 200 11.91 6.64 17.94
CA LYS A 200 11.92 5.59 16.92
C LYS A 200 10.67 5.64 16.03
N ILE A 201 9.50 5.90 16.62
CA ILE A 201 8.25 6.11 15.87
C ILE A 201 8.39 7.28 14.91
N ALA A 202 8.97 8.41 15.35
CA ALA A 202 9.19 9.57 14.49
C ALA A 202 10.19 9.27 13.36
N LEU A 203 11.28 8.54 13.62
CA LEU A 203 12.25 8.15 12.59
C LEU A 203 11.62 7.26 11.51
N LEU A 204 10.87 6.22 11.92
CA LEU A 204 10.10 5.38 11.00
C LEU A 204 9.07 6.21 10.22
N GLY A 205 8.37 7.11 10.90
CA GLY A 205 7.37 8.00 10.31
C GLY A 205 7.96 8.97 9.28
N ILE A 206 9.13 9.55 9.56
CA ILE A 206 9.86 10.41 8.60
C ILE A 206 10.23 9.60 7.37
N GLY A 207 10.81 8.42 7.56
CA GLY A 207 11.12 7.48 6.49
C GLY A 207 9.90 7.18 5.64
N ALA A 208 8.79 6.81 6.28
CA ALA A 208 7.53 6.52 5.61
C ALA A 208 6.99 7.74 4.83
N ILE A 209 7.00 8.95 5.39
CA ILE A 209 6.51 10.14 4.67
C ILE A 209 7.39 10.42 3.44
N VAL A 210 8.72 10.38 3.59
CA VAL A 210 9.66 10.66 2.49
C VAL A 210 9.56 9.58 1.41
N GLY A 211 9.56 8.30 1.80
CA GLY A 211 9.41 7.16 0.89
C GLY A 211 8.09 7.22 0.13
N LEU A 212 6.98 7.41 0.84
CA LEU A 212 5.64 7.51 0.27
C LEU A 212 5.54 8.63 -0.78
N LEU A 213 5.95 9.85 -0.44
CA LEU A 213 5.80 11.00 -1.32
C LEU A 213 6.75 10.94 -2.53
N SER A 214 7.96 10.41 -2.35
CA SER A 214 8.91 10.25 -3.45
C SER A 214 8.46 9.14 -4.41
N PHE A 215 8.09 7.97 -3.87
CA PHE A 215 7.68 6.83 -4.66
C PHE A 215 6.34 7.02 -5.36
N ALA A 216 5.36 7.65 -4.71
CA ALA A 216 4.10 7.99 -5.36
C ALA A 216 4.30 8.89 -6.59
N ARG A 217 5.31 9.78 -6.59
CA ARG A 217 5.66 10.60 -7.78
C ARG A 217 6.22 9.74 -8.90
N ILE A 218 7.09 8.78 -8.58
CA ILE A 218 7.63 7.82 -9.55
C ILE A 218 6.48 7.01 -10.16
N LEU A 219 5.59 6.44 -9.34
CA LEU A 219 4.44 5.67 -9.82
C LEU A 219 3.51 6.52 -10.70
N LYS A 220 3.18 7.75 -10.28
CA LYS A 220 2.37 8.66 -11.10
C LYS A 220 3.02 8.93 -12.45
N TRP A 221 4.33 9.19 -12.47
CA TRP A 221 5.07 9.40 -13.71
C TRP A 221 5.03 8.16 -14.61
N LEU A 222 5.22 6.97 -14.03
CA LEU A 222 5.15 5.68 -14.72
C LEU A 222 3.76 5.43 -15.33
N PHE A 223 2.67 5.63 -14.58
CA PHE A 223 1.31 5.48 -15.12
C PHE A 223 1.00 6.45 -16.26
N ASN A 224 1.54 7.68 -16.20
CA ASN A 224 1.29 8.69 -17.22
C ASN A 224 2.08 8.45 -18.52
N HIS A 225 3.31 7.93 -18.43
CA HIS A 225 4.21 7.79 -19.59
C HIS A 225 4.30 6.35 -20.11
N TYR A 226 4.15 5.35 -19.24
CA TYR A 226 4.34 3.92 -19.56
C TYR A 226 3.20 3.03 -19.03
N PRO A 227 1.91 3.38 -19.20
CA PRO A 227 0.79 2.71 -18.53
C PRO A 227 0.77 1.19 -18.71
N ASN A 228 0.94 0.68 -19.95
CA ASN A 228 0.93 -0.77 -20.19
C ASN A 228 2.10 -1.49 -19.50
N ARG A 229 3.31 -0.89 -19.51
CA ARG A 229 4.50 -1.49 -18.87
C ARG A 229 4.38 -1.45 -17.36
N THR A 230 3.82 -0.37 -16.79
CA THR A 230 3.54 -0.26 -15.36
C THR A 230 2.52 -1.30 -14.94
N LEU A 231 1.39 -1.42 -15.65
CA LEU A 231 0.39 -2.45 -15.38
C LEU A 231 0.96 -3.86 -15.50
N ALA A 232 1.80 -4.12 -16.50
CA ALA A 232 2.51 -5.38 -16.68
C ALA A 232 3.43 -5.70 -15.49
N LEU A 233 4.26 -4.75 -15.07
CA LEU A 233 5.17 -4.93 -13.93
C LEU A 233 4.40 -5.20 -12.64
N LEU A 234 3.32 -4.46 -12.38
CA LEU A 234 2.46 -4.66 -11.20
C LEU A 234 1.72 -6.00 -11.26
N THR A 235 1.28 -6.43 -12.45
CA THR A 235 0.72 -7.78 -12.64
C THR A 235 1.76 -8.84 -12.31
N GLY A 236 3.00 -8.64 -12.75
CA GLY A 236 4.14 -9.48 -12.39
C GLY A 236 4.35 -9.56 -10.88
N PHE A 237 4.36 -8.42 -10.18
CA PHE A 237 4.52 -8.42 -8.71
C PHE A 237 3.44 -9.23 -7.99
N ILE A 238 2.18 -9.14 -8.43
CA ILE A 238 1.07 -9.93 -7.88
C ILE A 238 1.23 -11.42 -8.20
N ILE A 239 1.78 -11.78 -9.37
CA ILE A 239 2.04 -13.18 -9.74
C ILE A 239 3.17 -13.79 -8.89
N GLY A 240 4.21 -13.02 -8.61
CA GLY A 240 5.40 -13.50 -7.88
C GLY A 240 5.28 -13.45 -6.35
N SER A 241 4.26 -12.80 -5.81
CA SER A 241 3.99 -12.68 -4.38
C SER A 241 3.25 -13.87 -3.80
#